data_AF-A0A4Q1FXR1-F1
#
_entry.id   AF-A0A4Q1FXR1-F1
#
_cell.length_a   1.000
_cell.length_b   1.000
_cell.length_c   1.000
_cell.angle_alpha   90.00
_cell.angle_beta   90.00
_cell.angle_gamma   90.00
#
_symmetry.space_group_name_H-M   'P 1'
#
loop_
_entity.id
_entity.type
_entity.pdbx_description
1 polymer ?
#
loop_
_entity_poly.entity_id
_entity_poly.type
_entity_poly.pdbx_seq_one_letter_code
_entity_poly.pdbx_strand_id
1 'polypeptide(L)'
;MIVSCKKDDKKPVQDQTAIVKDSVKTATKEEEIDFKNFNIFNVSTMQRKDLMDTFISVSDIYNDKNAIPADFLKKQKEVSFEKMTYVELDAPYRKKMLDGIHITENDSLYLYNYETNKLQKIPVSKLKAVAYLSPYIVEGDDVDPESYMVGFQIDTQKGNDIFDKYMNVIAYFGSKNPFVENQMKMIKWEKAGPDIQKKYFPGSTLKYGGTYQYKYENLTYYIQDLLEEYGPQERKMVVIDDHNEKVFEKTFTIEDGAEFNPLEKMPNEETNYYAQWTGRLFKGKAPVVFNFITPSFGCRSITFLDKEKTELSINCDNRH
;
A
#
# COMPACT_ATOMS: atom_id res chain seq x y z
N MET A 1 44.20 53.42 -58.51
CA MET A 1 44.81 53.06 -59.81
C MET A 1 44.61 51.56 -59.98
N ILE A 2 43.99 51.12 -61.09
CA ILE A 2 43.79 49.71 -61.55
C ILE A 2 42.80 48.89 -60.66
N VAL A 3 41.54 48.56 -60.98
CA VAL A 3 40.79 48.06 -62.17
C VAL A 3 41.25 46.71 -62.71
N SER A 4 40.45 45.65 -62.49
CA SER A 4 39.94 44.66 -63.50
C SER A 4 39.55 43.34 -62.79
N CYS A 5 38.26 42.96 -62.66
CA CYS A 5 37.41 42.18 -63.60
C CYS A 5 37.88 40.71 -63.82
N LYS A 6 37.14 39.70 -63.31
CA LYS A 6 36.02 38.92 -63.95
C LYS A 6 36.54 37.85 -64.95
N LYS A 7 36.02 36.63 -65.10
CA LYS A 7 34.94 35.80 -64.52
C LYS A 7 34.99 34.43 -65.26
N ASP A 8 34.04 33.53 -64.92
CA ASP A 8 33.44 32.44 -65.75
C ASP A 8 33.97 31.01 -65.54
N ASP A 9 33.16 29.94 -65.52
CA ASP A 9 31.73 29.72 -65.25
C ASP A 9 31.45 28.18 -65.33
N LYS A 10 30.26 27.75 -64.87
CA LYS A 10 29.55 26.44 -65.04
C LYS A 10 29.78 25.41 -63.92
N LYS A 11 28.78 24.74 -63.30
CA LYS A 11 27.31 24.44 -63.47
C LYS A 11 26.92 23.58 -62.22
N PRO A 12 25.69 23.09 -62.01
CA PRO A 12 24.34 23.66 -62.04
C PRO A 12 23.56 23.40 -60.71
N VAL A 13 22.24 23.53 -60.74
CA VAL A 13 21.26 23.76 -59.66
C VAL A 13 20.52 22.48 -59.17
N GLN A 14 20.12 22.52 -57.88
CA GLN A 14 19.04 21.81 -57.13
C GLN A 14 19.02 20.26 -57.02
N ASP A 15 18.89 19.72 -55.79
CA ASP A 15 17.57 19.32 -55.26
C ASP A 15 17.53 19.00 -53.74
N GLN A 16 16.40 19.39 -53.13
CA GLN A 16 15.63 18.80 -52.02
C GLN A 16 16.24 18.31 -50.68
N THR A 17 15.88 19.06 -49.63
CA THR A 17 15.34 18.62 -48.32
C THR A 17 15.63 17.20 -47.80
N ALA A 18 16.38 17.12 -46.71
CA ALA A 18 16.24 16.05 -45.72
C ALA A 18 15.86 16.66 -44.37
N ILE A 19 14.59 16.44 -44.00
CA ILE A 19 14.02 16.67 -42.67
C ILE A 19 14.80 15.80 -41.69
N VAL A 20 15.43 16.42 -40.70
CA VAL A 20 16.00 15.73 -39.54
C VAL A 20 14.83 15.13 -38.77
N LYS A 21 14.60 13.82 -38.96
CA LYS A 21 13.72 13.06 -38.07
C LYS A 21 14.41 12.97 -36.72
N ASP A 22 13.94 13.81 -35.82
CA ASP A 22 14.17 13.75 -34.41
C ASP A 22 13.91 12.31 -33.93
N SER A 23 14.95 11.67 -33.41
CA SER A 23 14.86 10.36 -32.81
C SER A 23 14.09 10.53 -31.51
N VAL A 24 12.77 10.32 -31.59
CA VAL A 24 11.93 10.11 -30.41
C VAL A 24 12.57 8.96 -29.63
N LYS A 25 13.24 9.32 -28.53
CA LYS A 25 13.69 8.38 -27.51
C LYS A 25 12.48 7.53 -27.14
N THR A 26 12.54 6.29 -27.56
CA THR A 26 11.58 5.26 -27.22
C THR A 26 11.49 5.25 -25.72
N ALA A 27 10.34 5.64 -25.17
CA ALA A 27 10.06 5.50 -23.75
C ALA A 27 10.40 4.05 -23.37
N THR A 28 11.29 3.88 -22.40
CA THR A 28 11.61 2.58 -21.83
C THR A 28 10.29 1.93 -21.48
N LYS A 29 9.94 0.83 -22.17
CA LYS A 29 8.73 0.06 -21.91
C LYS A 29 8.76 -0.24 -20.41
N GLU A 30 7.85 0.37 -19.64
CA GLU A 30 7.79 0.12 -18.19
C GLU A 30 7.77 -1.39 -17.99
N GLU A 31 8.69 -1.91 -17.17
CA GLU A 31 8.75 -3.34 -16.94
C GLU A 31 7.41 -3.81 -16.38
N GLU A 32 6.75 -4.67 -17.14
CA GLU A 32 5.45 -5.22 -16.79
C GLU A 32 5.57 -6.00 -15.47
N ILE A 33 4.72 -5.63 -14.51
CA ILE A 33 4.58 -6.31 -13.22
C ILE A 33 3.55 -7.42 -13.38
N ASP A 34 3.90 -8.63 -12.98
CA ASP A 34 2.94 -9.73 -12.91
C ASP A 34 2.08 -9.56 -11.64
N PHE A 35 0.77 -9.44 -11.84
CA PHE A 35 -0.18 -9.26 -10.75
C PHE A 35 -0.85 -10.56 -10.27
N LYS A 36 -0.49 -11.73 -10.80
CA LYS A 36 -1.16 -13.01 -10.51
C LYS A 36 -1.04 -13.45 -9.05
N ASN A 37 0.10 -13.18 -8.41
CA ASN A 37 0.38 -13.48 -6.99
C ASN A 37 0.79 -12.20 -6.24
N PHE A 38 0.07 -11.11 -6.51
CA PHE A 38 0.40 -9.79 -6.00
C PHE A 38 -0.18 -9.55 -4.61
N ASN A 39 0.68 -9.64 -3.60
CA ASN A 39 0.31 -9.49 -2.21
C ASN A 39 0.99 -8.26 -1.61
N ILE A 40 0.19 -7.35 -1.08
CA ILE A 40 0.66 -6.23 -0.28
C ILE A 40 0.48 -6.58 1.19
N PHE A 41 1.45 -6.22 2.01
CA PHE A 41 1.45 -6.54 3.43
C PHE A 41 1.54 -5.27 4.27
N ASN A 42 0.87 -5.31 5.41
CA ASN A 42 1.07 -4.38 6.50
C ASN A 42 2.43 -4.64 7.14
N VAL A 43 3.06 -3.58 7.65
CA VAL A 43 4.25 -3.69 8.48
C VAL A 43 3.81 -3.56 9.93
N SER A 44 4.00 -4.62 10.70
CA SER A 44 3.61 -4.70 12.11
C SER A 44 4.84 -4.63 13.02
N THR A 45 4.60 -4.49 14.31
CA THR A 45 5.63 -4.48 15.35
C THR A 45 5.33 -5.54 16.39
N MET A 46 6.35 -6.29 16.80
CA MET A 46 6.24 -7.35 17.81
C MET A 46 7.10 -7.00 19.02
N GLN A 47 6.49 -6.94 20.20
CA GLN A 47 7.22 -6.70 21.43
C GLN A 47 7.87 -7.98 21.94
N ARG A 48 9.16 -7.91 22.25
CA ARG A 48 9.92 -9.02 22.84
C ARG A 48 10.82 -8.48 23.95
N LYS A 49 10.33 -8.54 25.19
CA LYS A 49 10.95 -7.89 26.35
C LYS A 49 11.10 -6.37 26.15
N ASP A 50 12.34 -5.89 26.16
CA ASP A 50 12.75 -4.50 25.95
C ASP A 50 13.02 -4.17 24.47
N LEU A 51 12.85 -5.16 23.58
CA LEU A 51 13.01 -5.00 22.14
C LEU A 51 11.66 -4.90 21.44
N MET A 52 11.64 -4.10 20.39
CA MET A 52 10.57 -4.07 19.39
C MET A 52 11.14 -4.54 18.07
N ASP A 53 10.52 -5.59 17.52
CA ASP A 53 10.88 -6.16 16.24
C ASP A 53 9.90 -5.63 15.18
N THR A 54 10.40 -5.16 14.04
CA THR A 54 9.57 -4.91 12.86
C THR A 54 9.31 -6.24 12.16
N PHE A 55 8.04 -6.55 11.93
CA PHE A 55 7.62 -7.85 11.43
C PHE A 55 6.61 -7.70 10.29
N ILE A 56 6.78 -8.51 9.26
CA ILE A 56 5.79 -8.67 8.20
C ILE A 56 5.32 -10.11 8.25
N SER A 57 4.06 -10.29 8.64
CA SER A 57 3.43 -11.60 8.59
C SER A 57 3.04 -11.96 7.16
N VAL A 58 3.17 -13.25 6.84
CA VAL A 58 2.69 -13.84 5.58
C VAL A 58 1.61 -14.90 5.83
N SER A 59 1.12 -15.04 7.07
CA SER A 59 0.15 -16.08 7.45
C SER A 59 -1.14 -16.04 6.63
N ASP A 60 -1.61 -14.86 6.22
CA ASP A 60 -2.83 -14.70 5.40
C ASP A 60 -2.78 -15.50 4.08
N ILE A 61 -1.57 -15.71 3.54
CA ILE A 61 -1.35 -16.46 2.31
C ILE A 61 -0.55 -17.76 2.51
N TYR A 62 0.04 -17.96 3.69
CA TYR A 62 0.83 -19.15 4.05
C TYR A 62 0.11 -19.98 5.11
N ASN A 63 -0.72 -20.92 4.66
CA ASN A 63 -1.61 -21.71 5.51
C ASN A 63 -1.08 -23.13 5.83
N ASP A 64 0.24 -23.30 5.91
CA ASP A 64 0.82 -24.62 6.17
C ASP A 64 0.72 -25.01 7.66
N LYS A 65 -0.02 -26.08 7.94
CA LYS A 65 -0.23 -26.60 9.30
C LYS A 65 1.03 -27.12 9.99
N ASN A 66 2.13 -27.27 9.26
CA ASN A 66 3.43 -27.65 9.80
C ASN A 66 4.45 -26.51 9.58
N ALA A 67 4.01 -25.26 9.73
CA ALA A 67 4.90 -24.10 9.68
C ALA A 67 5.87 -24.06 10.87
N ILE A 68 5.52 -24.70 11.98
CA ILE A 68 6.30 -24.77 13.22
C ILE A 68 6.79 -26.20 13.45
N PRO A 69 8.03 -26.42 13.93
CA PRO A 69 8.53 -27.75 14.22
C PRO A 69 7.66 -28.50 15.24
N ALA A 70 7.13 -29.67 14.85
CA ALA A 70 6.26 -30.46 15.72
C ALA A 70 6.94 -30.87 17.04
N ASP A 71 8.24 -31.17 17.01
CA ASP A 71 8.98 -31.54 18.22
C ASP A 71 9.23 -30.36 19.17
N PHE A 72 9.20 -29.12 18.65
CA PHE A 72 9.18 -27.92 19.48
C PHE A 72 7.83 -27.80 20.20
N LEU A 73 6.72 -27.96 19.48
CA LEU A 73 5.37 -27.90 20.04
C LEU A 73 5.09 -29.03 21.06
N LYS A 74 5.62 -30.23 20.85
CA LYS A 74 5.49 -31.34 21.82
C LYS A 74 6.16 -31.03 23.16
N LYS A 75 7.20 -30.20 23.15
CA LYS A 75 7.96 -29.79 24.34
C LYS A 75 7.44 -28.50 24.97
N GLN A 76 6.29 -27.98 24.54
CA GLN A 76 5.74 -26.72 25.06
C GLN A 76 5.57 -26.68 26.59
N LYS A 77 5.34 -27.83 27.24
CA LYS A 77 5.26 -27.93 28.72
C LYS A 77 6.61 -27.90 29.43
N GLU A 78 7.70 -28.14 28.70
CA GLU A 78 9.07 -28.14 29.20
C GLU A 78 9.81 -26.83 28.88
N VAL A 79 9.27 -26.03 27.96
CA VAL A 79 9.83 -24.77 27.49
C VAL A 79 9.10 -23.62 28.18
N SER A 80 9.85 -22.67 28.74
CA SER A 80 9.25 -21.46 29.32
C SER A 80 8.45 -20.68 28.28
N PHE A 81 7.31 -20.09 28.65
CA PHE A 81 6.46 -19.29 27.75
C PHE A 81 7.26 -18.24 26.97
N GLU A 82 8.22 -17.57 27.62
CA GLU A 82 9.10 -16.58 26.99
C GLU A 82 9.88 -17.11 25.77
N LYS A 83 10.25 -18.40 25.77
CA LYS A 83 10.92 -19.05 24.63
C LYS A 83 9.94 -19.52 23.56
N MET A 84 8.66 -19.64 23.89
CA MET A 84 7.58 -19.99 22.96
C MET A 84 7.13 -18.77 22.16
N THR A 85 7.31 -17.54 22.67
CA THR A 85 6.83 -16.34 21.98
C THR A 85 7.54 -16.03 20.66
N TYR A 86 8.72 -16.60 20.43
CA TYR A 86 9.54 -16.37 19.25
C TYR A 86 10.31 -17.62 18.83
N VAL A 87 10.19 -17.99 17.57
CA VAL A 87 10.92 -19.11 16.95
C VAL A 87 11.59 -18.62 15.68
N GLU A 88 12.90 -18.80 15.56
CA GLU A 88 13.60 -18.62 14.28
C GLU A 88 13.44 -19.89 13.44
N LEU A 89 12.99 -19.72 12.19
CA LEU A 89 12.75 -20.84 11.28
C LEU A 89 14.05 -21.26 10.60
N ASP A 90 14.39 -22.54 10.71
CA ASP A 90 15.55 -23.11 10.05
C ASP A 90 15.39 -23.17 8.51
N ALA A 91 16.44 -23.60 7.80
CA ALA A 91 16.46 -23.62 6.35
C ALA A 91 15.30 -24.44 5.72
N PRO A 92 14.97 -25.67 6.19
CA PRO A 92 13.77 -26.39 5.76
C PRO A 92 12.46 -25.61 5.91
N TYR A 93 12.15 -25.05 7.09
CA TYR A 93 10.89 -24.33 7.32
C TYR A 93 10.85 -23.00 6.55
N ARG A 94 11.99 -22.30 6.48
CA ARG A 94 12.14 -21.11 5.65
C ARG A 94 11.86 -21.42 4.19
N LYS A 95 12.50 -22.45 3.61
CA LYS A 95 12.29 -22.83 2.21
C LYS A 95 10.82 -23.13 1.95
N LYS A 96 10.17 -23.87 2.85
CA LYS A 96 8.75 -24.20 2.76
C LYS A 96 7.85 -22.96 2.76
N MET A 97 8.15 -22.00 3.63
CA MET A 97 7.47 -20.70 3.68
C MET A 97 7.66 -19.92 2.37
N LEU A 98 8.89 -19.80 1.88
CA LEU A 98 9.19 -19.12 0.61
C LEU A 98 8.44 -19.74 -0.57
N ASP A 99 8.49 -21.07 -0.69
CA ASP A 99 7.79 -21.83 -1.73
C ASP A 99 6.27 -21.61 -1.64
N GLY A 100 5.72 -21.62 -0.41
CA GLY A 100 4.30 -21.48 -0.13
C GLY A 100 3.74 -20.09 -0.49
N ILE A 101 4.55 -19.05 -0.39
CA ILE A 101 4.17 -17.67 -0.77
C ILE A 101 4.69 -17.26 -2.15
N HIS A 102 5.23 -18.21 -2.91
CA HIS A 102 5.73 -18.03 -4.27
C HIS A 102 6.86 -16.99 -4.41
N ILE A 103 7.80 -16.99 -3.45
CA ILE A 103 9.01 -16.16 -3.52
C ILE A 103 10.27 -17.02 -3.44
N THR A 104 11.40 -16.43 -3.78
CA THR A 104 12.72 -17.06 -3.80
C THR A 104 13.74 -16.22 -3.02
N GLU A 105 14.87 -16.82 -2.67
CA GLU A 105 15.97 -16.09 -2.00
C GLU A 105 16.56 -14.95 -2.84
N ASN A 106 16.36 -14.98 -4.16
CA ASN A 106 16.83 -13.94 -5.09
C ASN A 106 15.86 -12.74 -5.16
N ASP A 107 14.66 -12.87 -4.60
CA ASP A 107 13.70 -11.78 -4.56
C ASP A 107 14.10 -10.71 -3.55
N SER A 108 13.32 -9.62 -3.53
CA SER A 108 13.51 -8.51 -2.62
C SER A 108 12.21 -8.15 -1.93
N LEU A 109 12.35 -7.74 -0.68
CA LEU A 109 11.35 -6.95 0.02
C LEU A 109 11.48 -5.49 -0.41
N TYR A 110 10.35 -4.92 -0.80
CA TYR A 110 10.18 -3.51 -1.10
C TYR A 110 9.27 -2.90 -0.03
N LEU A 111 9.80 -1.96 0.73
CA LEU A 111 9.07 -1.18 1.74
C LEU A 111 8.85 0.21 1.16
N TYR A 112 7.59 0.57 0.93
CA TYR A 112 7.24 1.87 0.38
C TYR A 112 6.52 2.71 1.42
N ASN A 113 7.15 3.80 1.84
CA ASN A 113 6.55 4.79 2.70
C ASN A 113 5.81 5.82 1.82
N TYR A 114 4.48 5.73 1.78
CA TYR A 114 3.65 6.56 0.89
C TYR A 114 3.50 8.01 1.36
N GLU A 115 3.83 8.29 2.62
CA GLU A 115 3.85 9.66 3.16
C GLU A 115 5.10 10.42 2.69
N THR A 116 6.27 9.82 2.91
CA THR A 116 7.55 10.41 2.54
C THR A 116 7.94 10.14 1.08
N ASN A 117 7.16 9.30 0.38
CA ASN A 117 7.40 8.83 -0.98
C ASN A 117 8.77 8.14 -1.15
N LYS A 118 9.23 7.41 -0.13
CA LYS A 118 10.53 6.74 -0.13
C LYS A 118 10.38 5.22 -0.23
N LEU A 119 11.19 4.62 -1.10
CA LEU A 119 11.31 3.18 -1.25
C LEU A 119 12.60 2.67 -0.60
N GLN A 120 12.48 1.60 0.19
CA GLN A 120 13.61 0.80 0.65
C GLN A 120 13.54 -0.60 0.03
N LYS A 121 14.68 -1.10 -0.42
CA LYS A 121 14.85 -2.44 -0.98
C LYS A 121 15.75 -3.28 -0.09
N ILE A 122 15.31 -4.48 0.29
CA ILE A 122 16.07 -5.42 1.10
C ILE A 122 16.05 -6.80 0.42
N PRO A 123 17.19 -7.44 0.16
CA PRO A 123 17.20 -8.81 -0.36
C PRO A 123 16.52 -9.78 0.61
N VAL A 124 15.66 -10.68 0.10
CA VAL A 124 14.97 -11.69 0.92
C VAL A 124 15.98 -12.55 1.69
N SER A 125 17.11 -12.90 1.06
CA SER A 125 18.20 -13.66 1.66
C SER A 125 18.83 -13.04 2.91
N LYS A 126 18.58 -11.76 3.19
CA LYS A 126 19.06 -11.06 4.40
C LYS A 126 18.04 -11.00 5.52
N LEU A 127 16.78 -11.35 5.24
CA LEU A 127 15.70 -11.31 6.23
C LEU A 127 15.71 -12.57 7.07
N LYS A 128 15.36 -12.46 8.36
CA LYS A 128 15.18 -13.62 9.23
C LYS A 128 13.75 -14.15 9.06
N ALA A 129 13.62 -15.43 8.76
CA ALA A 129 12.33 -16.10 8.77
C ALA A 129 12.02 -16.52 10.21
N VAL A 130 10.89 -16.08 10.73
CA VAL A 130 10.54 -16.22 12.13
C VAL A 130 9.06 -16.54 12.29
N ALA A 131 8.71 -17.04 13.46
CA ALA A 131 7.35 -17.19 13.91
C ALA A 131 7.19 -16.53 15.28
N TYR A 132 6.22 -15.62 15.38
CA TYR A 132 5.82 -15.02 16.66
C TYR A 132 4.55 -15.69 17.14
N LEU A 133 4.49 -15.99 18.43
CA LEU A 133 3.23 -16.42 19.03
C LEU A 133 2.23 -15.28 18.95
N SER A 134 0.97 -15.61 18.62
CA SER A 134 -0.12 -14.65 18.57
C SER A 134 -0.23 -13.88 19.90
N PRO A 135 -0.49 -12.56 19.86
CA PRO A 135 -0.65 -11.76 21.07
C PRO A 135 -1.88 -12.15 21.91
N TYR A 136 -2.77 -12.99 21.39
CA TYR A 136 -3.95 -13.50 22.11
C TYR A 136 -3.67 -14.77 22.90
N ILE A 137 -2.49 -15.36 22.77
CA ILE A 137 -2.10 -16.56 23.53
C ILE A 137 -1.37 -16.10 24.80
N VAL A 138 -1.81 -16.60 25.95
CA VAL A 138 -1.22 -16.28 27.25
C VAL A 138 -0.53 -17.49 27.87
N GLU A 139 0.27 -17.24 28.92
CA GLU A 139 0.94 -18.32 29.64
C GLU A 139 -0.08 -19.30 30.25
N GLY A 140 0.05 -20.58 29.89
CA GLY A 140 -0.84 -21.65 30.33
C GLY A 140 -1.80 -22.15 29.25
N ASP A 141 -1.95 -21.42 28.14
CA ASP A 141 -2.72 -21.88 26.99
C ASP A 141 -2.00 -23.02 26.27
N ASP A 142 -2.78 -23.95 25.68
CA ASP A 142 -2.25 -24.94 24.76
C ASP A 142 -1.87 -24.25 23.43
N VAL A 143 -0.65 -24.48 22.98
CA VAL A 143 -0.08 -23.86 21.78
C VAL A 143 -0.05 -24.87 20.64
N ASP A 144 -0.54 -24.46 19.47
CA ASP A 144 -0.54 -25.25 18.24
C ASP A 144 0.14 -24.47 17.08
N PRO A 145 0.29 -25.06 15.88
CA PRO A 145 0.88 -24.36 14.74
C PRO A 145 0.10 -23.10 14.31
N GLU A 146 -1.22 -23.12 14.43
CA GLU A 146 -2.10 -22.02 14.05
C GLU A 146 -2.04 -20.86 15.04
N SER A 147 -1.44 -21.07 16.22
CA SER A 147 -1.17 -20.04 17.23
C SER A 147 -0.04 -19.07 16.83
N TYR A 148 0.74 -19.38 15.79
CA TYR A 148 1.90 -18.58 15.37
C TYR A 148 1.66 -17.75 14.12
N MET A 149 2.03 -16.47 14.19
CA MET A 149 2.21 -15.58 13.04
C MET A 149 3.56 -15.86 12.39
N VAL A 150 3.56 -16.27 11.13
CA VAL A 150 4.76 -16.69 10.41
C VAL A 150 5.14 -15.61 9.40
N GLY A 151 6.42 -15.26 9.30
CA GLY A 151 6.87 -14.26 8.35
C GLY A 151 8.33 -13.83 8.53
N PHE A 152 8.59 -12.55 8.30
CA PHE A 152 9.94 -12.00 8.30
C PHE A 152 10.13 -10.91 9.35
N GLN A 153 11.18 -11.06 10.16
CA GLN A 153 11.72 -9.98 10.99
C GLN A 153 12.64 -9.11 10.14
N ILE A 154 12.39 -7.81 10.15
CA ILE A 154 13.03 -6.81 9.28
C ILE A 154 14.10 -6.01 10.03
N ASP A 155 13.77 -5.57 11.24
CA ASP A 155 14.61 -4.70 12.08
C ASP A 155 14.30 -4.96 13.55
N THR A 156 15.22 -4.59 14.43
CA THR A 156 15.07 -4.71 15.89
C THR A 156 15.67 -3.48 16.56
N GLN A 157 14.90 -2.80 17.40
CA GLN A 157 15.39 -1.67 18.18
C GLN A 157 14.80 -1.64 19.59
N LYS A 158 15.42 -0.83 20.46
CA LYS A 158 14.85 -0.46 21.75
C LYS A 158 13.98 0.79 21.57
N GLY A 159 12.90 0.89 22.34
CA GLY A 159 12.02 2.06 22.35
C GLY A 159 10.92 2.04 21.27
N ASN A 160 10.02 3.02 21.36
CA ASN A 160 8.77 3.07 20.60
C ASN A 160 8.86 3.84 19.27
N ASP A 161 9.99 4.46 18.96
CA ASP A 161 10.17 5.24 17.71
C ASP A 161 10.00 4.38 16.44
N ILE A 162 10.00 3.04 16.59
CA ILE A 162 9.78 2.08 15.51
C ILE A 162 8.37 2.19 14.92
N PHE A 163 7.36 2.57 15.72
CA PHE A 163 5.98 2.70 15.27
C PHE A 163 5.86 3.80 14.22
N ASP A 164 6.43 4.98 14.51
CA ASP A 164 6.38 6.13 13.62
C ASP A 164 7.09 5.87 12.29
N LYS A 165 8.20 5.10 12.33
CA LYS A 165 8.99 4.75 11.14
C LYS A 165 8.18 3.95 10.10
N TYR A 166 7.27 3.08 10.54
CA TYR A 166 6.56 2.14 9.68
C TYR A 166 5.05 2.40 9.53
N MET A 167 4.53 3.41 10.23
CA MET A 167 3.10 3.78 10.24
C MET A 167 2.46 3.88 8.84
N ASN A 168 3.16 4.53 7.91
CA ASN A 168 2.71 4.79 6.55
C ASN A 168 3.48 3.96 5.50
N VAL A 169 3.86 2.73 5.87
CA VAL A 169 4.63 1.80 5.03
C VAL A 169 3.79 0.60 4.64
N ILE A 170 3.84 0.28 3.35
CA ILE A 170 3.35 -1.00 2.83
C ILE A 170 4.50 -1.81 2.27
N ALA A 171 4.38 -3.13 2.34
CA ALA A 171 5.39 -4.07 1.93
C ALA A 171 4.96 -4.92 0.73
N TYR A 172 5.93 -5.27 -0.11
CA TYR A 172 5.78 -6.23 -1.20
C TYR A 172 7.04 -7.09 -1.32
N PHE A 173 6.86 -8.40 -1.50
CA PHE A 173 7.94 -9.33 -1.83
C PHE A 173 7.89 -9.70 -3.31
N GLY A 174 9.01 -9.60 -4.01
CA GLY A 174 9.13 -10.09 -5.38
C GLY A 174 10.43 -9.72 -6.07
N SER A 175 10.59 -10.16 -7.31
CA SER A 175 11.80 -9.90 -8.10
C SER A 175 11.90 -8.44 -8.55
N LYS A 176 10.76 -7.76 -8.73
CA LYS A 176 10.65 -6.40 -9.26
C LYS A 176 9.93 -5.47 -8.29
N ASN A 177 10.33 -4.20 -8.30
CA ASN A 177 9.64 -3.14 -7.56
C ASN A 177 8.30 -2.80 -8.26
N PRO A 178 7.13 -2.98 -7.61
CA PRO A 178 5.86 -2.62 -8.20
C PRO A 178 5.48 -1.15 -7.97
N PHE A 179 6.13 -0.47 -7.03
CA PHE A 179 5.73 0.86 -6.60
C PHE A 179 6.22 1.96 -7.54
N VAL A 180 5.44 3.02 -7.65
CA VAL A 180 5.83 4.26 -8.30
C VAL A 180 6.18 5.28 -7.23
N GLU A 181 7.46 5.68 -7.19
CA GLU A 181 7.94 6.65 -6.20
C GLU A 181 7.47 8.07 -6.54
N ASN A 182 7.26 8.89 -5.51
CA ASN A 182 6.93 10.33 -5.61
C ASN A 182 5.55 10.67 -6.20
N GLN A 183 4.66 9.67 -6.35
CA GLN A 183 3.32 9.87 -6.91
C GLN A 183 2.18 9.71 -5.90
N MET A 184 2.49 9.46 -4.62
CA MET A 184 1.49 9.45 -3.55
C MET A 184 1.35 10.84 -2.92
N LYS A 185 0.10 11.23 -2.65
CA LYS A 185 -0.28 12.49 -2.04
C LYS A 185 -1.29 12.25 -0.93
N MET A 186 -1.09 12.98 0.17
CA MET A 186 -2.11 13.10 1.20
C MET A 186 -3.27 13.92 0.65
N ILE A 187 -4.49 13.44 0.85
CA ILE A 187 -5.70 14.17 0.48
C ILE A 187 -5.94 15.27 1.51
N LYS A 188 -6.06 16.51 1.04
CA LYS A 188 -6.40 17.67 1.86
C LYS A 188 -7.82 18.09 1.50
N TRP A 189 -8.80 17.55 2.21
CA TRP A 189 -10.20 17.81 1.94
C TRP A 189 -10.56 19.27 2.19
N GLU A 190 -11.24 19.88 1.23
CA GLU A 190 -11.80 21.23 1.33
C GLU A 190 -13.33 21.14 1.30
N LYS A 191 -14.03 21.99 2.06
CA LYS A 191 -15.50 22.00 2.03
C LYS A 191 -16.01 22.34 0.64
N ALA A 192 -16.98 21.55 0.17
CA ALA A 192 -17.68 21.76 -1.09
C ALA A 192 -19.05 22.42 -0.84
N GLY A 193 -19.57 23.09 -1.87
CA GLY A 193 -20.86 23.76 -1.80
C GLY A 193 -22.05 22.80 -1.84
N PRO A 194 -23.24 23.25 -1.42
CA PRO A 194 -24.48 22.44 -1.43
C PRO A 194 -24.96 22.09 -2.85
N ASP A 195 -24.48 22.78 -3.87
CA ASP A 195 -24.69 22.45 -5.29
C ASP A 195 -24.04 21.12 -5.67
N ILE A 196 -22.83 20.85 -5.16
CA ILE A 196 -22.11 19.58 -5.35
C ILE A 196 -22.88 18.43 -4.71
N GLN A 197 -23.35 18.62 -3.46
CA GLN A 197 -24.19 17.64 -2.77
C GLN A 197 -25.40 17.25 -3.61
N LYS A 198 -26.17 18.25 -4.07
CA LYS A 198 -27.39 18.02 -4.85
C LYS A 198 -27.11 17.35 -6.19
N LYS A 199 -25.99 17.69 -6.83
CA LYS A 199 -25.61 17.18 -8.15
C LYS A 199 -25.20 15.71 -8.11
N TYR A 200 -24.33 15.35 -7.16
CA TYR A 200 -23.67 14.03 -7.17
C TYR A 200 -24.19 13.06 -6.12
N PHE A 201 -24.85 13.54 -5.07
CA PHE A 201 -25.32 12.70 -3.97
C PHE A 201 -26.83 12.89 -3.70
N PRO A 202 -27.72 12.85 -4.70
CA PRO A 202 -29.16 12.97 -4.44
C PRO A 202 -29.73 11.70 -3.79
N GLY A 203 -30.87 11.84 -3.10
CA GLY A 203 -31.76 10.71 -2.80
C GLY A 203 -31.41 9.83 -1.60
N SER A 204 -30.44 10.21 -0.77
CA SER A 204 -30.20 9.49 0.50
C SER A 204 -31.35 9.68 1.50
N THR A 205 -31.69 8.61 2.22
CA THR A 205 -32.61 8.63 3.38
C THR A 205 -31.92 9.06 4.67
N LEU A 206 -30.58 8.96 4.72
CA LEU A 206 -29.76 9.39 5.84
C LEU A 206 -29.61 10.92 5.86
N LYS A 207 -29.30 11.47 7.04
CA LYS A 207 -29.04 12.91 7.19
C LYS A 207 -27.74 13.27 6.48
N TYR A 208 -27.75 14.34 5.69
CA TYR A 208 -26.52 14.82 5.05
C TYR A 208 -25.61 15.50 6.07
N GLY A 209 -24.36 15.03 6.13
CA GLY A 209 -23.25 15.67 6.82
C GLY A 209 -22.45 16.60 5.91
N GLY A 210 -21.14 16.69 6.16
CA GLY A 210 -20.24 17.51 5.34
C GLY A 210 -20.04 16.97 3.94
N THR A 211 -19.97 17.88 2.96
CA THR A 211 -19.51 17.60 1.60
C THR A 211 -18.12 18.20 1.43
N TYR A 212 -17.20 17.43 0.85
CA TYR A 212 -15.82 17.85 0.63
C TYR A 212 -15.37 17.56 -0.78
N GLN A 213 -14.31 18.24 -1.20
CA GLN A 213 -13.67 18.08 -2.49
C GLN A 213 -12.15 18.06 -2.37
N TYR A 214 -11.51 17.46 -3.37
CA TYR A 214 -10.07 17.49 -3.56
C TYR A 214 -9.75 17.35 -5.06
N LYS A 215 -8.62 17.90 -5.51
CA LYS A 215 -8.15 17.75 -6.90
C LYS A 215 -6.83 16.98 -6.94
N TYR A 216 -6.75 16.02 -7.85
CA TYR A 216 -5.56 15.21 -8.10
C TYR A 216 -5.41 14.99 -9.60
N GLU A 217 -4.29 15.42 -10.19
CA GLU A 217 -4.09 15.40 -11.66
C GLU A 217 -5.28 16.04 -12.41
N ASN A 218 -5.90 15.32 -13.35
CA ASN A 218 -7.09 15.71 -14.10
C ASN A 218 -8.40 15.23 -13.44
N LEU A 219 -8.35 14.80 -12.18
CA LEU A 219 -9.48 14.27 -11.44
C LEU A 219 -9.92 15.22 -10.32
N THR A 220 -11.23 15.32 -10.13
CA THR A 220 -11.87 16.00 -8.99
C THR A 220 -12.63 14.98 -8.17
N TYR A 221 -12.28 14.89 -6.90
CA TYR A 221 -12.89 13.98 -5.94
C TYR A 221 -13.95 14.76 -5.19
N TYR A 222 -15.13 14.17 -5.04
CA TYR A 222 -16.16 14.66 -4.15
C TYR A 222 -16.51 13.56 -3.16
N ILE A 223 -16.72 13.95 -1.91
CA ILE A 223 -17.08 13.00 -0.86
C ILE A 223 -18.15 13.59 0.05
N GLN A 224 -19.11 12.77 0.45
CA GLN A 224 -20.26 13.14 1.26
C GLN A 224 -20.37 12.19 2.45
N ASP A 225 -20.37 12.75 3.66
CA ASP A 225 -20.76 12.02 4.87
C ASP A 225 -22.29 11.94 4.95
N LEU A 226 -22.81 10.75 5.21
CA LEU A 226 -24.22 10.50 5.50
C LEU A 226 -24.33 9.97 6.92
N LEU A 227 -25.15 10.64 7.72
CA LEU A 227 -25.15 10.55 9.17
C LEU A 227 -26.38 9.81 9.69
N GLU A 228 -26.17 9.10 10.79
CA GLU A 228 -27.19 8.70 11.76
C GLU A 228 -27.02 9.48 13.08
N GLU A 229 -27.69 9.06 14.15
CA GLU A 229 -27.68 9.72 15.46
C GLU A 229 -26.25 9.90 16.01
N TYR A 230 -25.38 8.89 15.83
CA TYR A 230 -24.07 8.83 16.46
C TYR A 230 -22.90 9.26 15.57
N GLY A 231 -23.15 9.63 14.30
CA GLY A 231 -22.10 10.07 13.39
C GLY A 231 -22.27 9.58 11.95
N PRO A 232 -21.21 9.65 11.13
CA PRO A 232 -21.23 9.13 9.77
C PRO A 232 -21.44 7.61 9.76
N GLN A 233 -22.46 7.16 9.05
CA GLN A 233 -22.79 5.75 8.82
C GLN A 233 -22.36 5.31 7.42
N GLU A 234 -22.50 6.20 6.44
CA GLU A 234 -21.99 6.00 5.08
C GLU A 234 -21.13 7.18 4.67
N ARG A 235 -20.13 6.90 3.85
CA ARG A 235 -19.35 7.92 3.15
C ARG A 235 -19.37 7.62 1.66
N LYS A 236 -19.98 8.51 0.88
CA LYS A 236 -20.11 8.34 -0.57
C LYS A 236 -19.06 9.19 -1.27
N MET A 237 -18.28 8.56 -2.13
CA MET A 237 -17.28 9.23 -2.95
C MET A 237 -17.63 9.09 -4.43
N VAL A 238 -17.49 10.18 -5.18
CA VAL A 238 -17.47 10.17 -6.65
C VAL A 238 -16.19 10.84 -7.14
N VAL A 239 -15.67 10.35 -8.26
CA VAL A 239 -14.54 10.96 -8.95
C VAL A 239 -14.97 11.37 -10.35
N ILE A 240 -14.70 12.63 -10.67
CA ILE A 240 -15.04 13.28 -11.93
C ILE A 240 -13.75 13.59 -12.68
N ASP A 241 -13.70 13.34 -13.98
CA ASP A 241 -12.55 13.72 -14.82
C ASP A 241 -12.63 15.17 -15.34
N ASP A 242 -11.68 15.56 -16.19
CA ASP A 242 -11.60 16.87 -16.82
C ASP A 242 -12.64 17.11 -17.92
N HIS A 243 -13.34 16.05 -18.35
CA HIS A 243 -14.48 16.12 -19.26
C HIS A 243 -15.82 16.24 -18.51
N ASN A 244 -15.79 16.35 -17.18
CA ASN A 244 -16.95 16.32 -16.28
C ASN A 244 -17.71 14.99 -16.28
N GLU A 245 -17.06 13.89 -16.65
CA GLU A 245 -17.62 12.55 -16.59
C GLU A 245 -17.34 11.89 -15.24
N LYS A 246 -18.33 11.19 -14.69
CA LYS A 246 -18.14 10.38 -13.49
C LYS A 246 -17.39 9.10 -13.87
N VAL A 247 -16.12 9.02 -13.47
CA VAL A 247 -15.24 7.89 -13.78
C VAL A 247 -15.21 6.83 -12.69
N PHE A 248 -15.55 7.18 -11.45
CA PHE A 248 -15.59 6.26 -10.32
C PHE A 248 -16.66 6.69 -9.30
N GLU A 249 -17.26 5.70 -8.62
CA GLU A 249 -18.10 5.92 -7.45
C GLU A 249 -17.93 4.78 -6.45
N LYS A 250 -18.01 5.11 -5.15
CA LYS A 250 -17.97 4.13 -4.07
C LYS A 250 -18.70 4.64 -2.85
N THR A 251 -19.43 3.74 -2.21
CA THR A 251 -19.94 3.94 -0.85
C THR A 251 -19.06 3.15 0.10
N PHE A 252 -18.49 3.84 1.09
CA PHE A 252 -17.84 3.23 2.23
C PHE A 252 -18.88 3.12 3.36
N THR A 253 -18.92 1.97 4.01
CA THR A 253 -19.80 1.68 5.16
C THR A 253 -18.95 1.14 6.29
N ILE A 254 -19.28 1.49 7.52
CA ILE A 254 -18.67 0.88 8.70
C ILE A 254 -19.40 -0.41 9.06
N GLU A 255 -18.64 -1.46 9.32
CA GLU A 255 -19.11 -2.69 9.97
C GLU A 255 -18.78 -2.63 11.48
N ASP A 256 -19.23 -3.62 12.26
CA ASP A 256 -19.01 -3.65 13.70
C ASP A 256 -17.52 -3.53 14.06
N GLY A 257 -17.21 -2.55 14.91
CA GLY A 257 -15.84 -2.26 15.33
C GLY A 257 -15.02 -1.44 14.34
N ALA A 258 -15.57 -0.98 13.22
CA ALA A 258 -14.87 -0.07 12.32
C ALA A 258 -15.27 1.40 12.53
N GLU A 259 -14.31 2.30 12.37
CA GLU A 259 -14.55 3.75 12.45
C GLU A 259 -14.14 4.43 11.15
N PHE A 260 -14.86 5.49 10.77
CA PHE A 260 -14.40 6.36 9.70
C PHE A 260 -13.25 7.22 10.19
N ASN A 261 -12.17 7.24 9.40
CA ASN A 261 -11.12 8.22 9.60
C ASN A 261 -11.66 9.62 9.33
N PRO A 262 -11.31 10.63 10.13
CA PRO A 262 -11.73 12.00 9.88
C PRO A 262 -11.24 12.50 8.52
N LEU A 263 -12.09 13.28 7.83
CA LEU A 263 -11.72 13.96 6.58
C LEU A 263 -11.01 15.30 6.84
N GLU A 264 -11.20 15.88 8.03
CA GLU A 264 -10.50 17.07 8.47
C GLU A 264 -9.45 16.66 9.50
N LYS A 265 -8.26 17.26 9.42
CA LYS A 265 -7.20 17.00 10.41
C LYS A 265 -7.69 17.34 11.81
N MET A 266 -7.52 16.43 12.77
CA MET A 266 -7.93 16.73 14.14
C MET A 266 -6.99 17.78 14.77
N PRO A 267 -7.50 18.71 15.61
CA PRO A 267 -6.69 19.79 16.19
C PRO A 267 -5.42 19.34 16.93
N ASN A 268 -5.41 18.11 17.46
CA ASN A 268 -4.30 17.54 18.24
C ASN A 268 -3.55 16.42 17.49
N GLU A 269 -3.77 16.27 16.18
CA GLU A 269 -3.11 15.21 15.41
C GLU A 269 -1.68 15.63 15.02
N GLU A 270 -0.69 15.07 15.70
CA GLU A 270 0.73 15.33 15.38
C GLU A 270 1.22 14.50 14.19
N THR A 271 0.60 13.34 13.97
CA THR A 271 0.92 12.42 12.88
C THR A 271 -0.11 12.52 11.75
N ASN A 272 0.14 11.83 10.63
CA ASN A 272 -0.83 11.70 9.54
C ASN A 272 -1.47 10.30 9.54
N TYR A 273 -1.64 9.70 10.72
CA TYR A 273 -2.12 8.32 10.88
C TYR A 273 -3.48 8.10 10.24
N TYR A 274 -4.41 9.04 10.46
CA TYR A 274 -5.77 8.94 9.93
C TYR A 274 -5.94 9.57 8.55
N ALA A 275 -4.89 10.15 7.98
CA ALA A 275 -5.00 10.86 6.71
C ALA A 275 -5.35 9.90 5.56
N GLN A 276 -6.20 10.35 4.63
CA GLN A 276 -6.45 9.62 3.39
C GLN A 276 -5.36 9.91 2.36
N TRP A 277 -5.10 8.91 1.52
CA TRP A 277 -4.03 8.98 0.53
C TRP A 277 -4.58 8.67 -0.85
N THR A 278 -4.03 9.34 -1.85
CA THR A 278 -4.30 9.07 -3.27
C THR A 278 -3.04 9.20 -4.10
N GLY A 279 -3.01 8.52 -5.24
CA GLY A 279 -1.89 8.60 -6.15
C GLY A 279 -1.73 7.38 -7.02
N ARG A 280 -0.78 7.44 -7.95
CA ARG A 280 -0.37 6.25 -8.72
C ARG A 280 0.59 5.44 -7.85
N LEU A 281 0.05 4.43 -7.19
CA LEU A 281 0.84 3.60 -6.27
C LEU A 281 1.60 2.49 -6.98
N PHE A 282 0.98 1.85 -7.98
CA PHE A 282 1.52 0.67 -8.66
C PHE A 282 1.75 0.94 -10.15
N LYS A 283 2.88 0.46 -10.68
CA LYS A 283 3.23 0.55 -12.10
C LYS A 283 2.17 -0.15 -12.95
N GLY A 284 1.78 0.47 -14.06
CA GLY A 284 0.78 -0.08 -14.97
C GLY A 284 -0.64 -0.23 -14.41
N LYS A 285 -0.96 0.44 -13.29
CA LYS A 285 -2.31 0.42 -12.69
C LYS A 285 -2.90 1.83 -12.58
N ALA A 286 -4.22 1.88 -12.42
CA ALA A 286 -4.95 3.11 -12.15
C ALA A 286 -4.49 3.75 -10.82
N PRO A 287 -4.67 5.08 -10.65
CA PRO A 287 -4.50 5.72 -9.36
C PRO A 287 -5.36 5.05 -8.27
N VAL A 288 -4.92 5.15 -7.03
CA VAL A 288 -5.60 4.56 -5.88
C VAL A 288 -6.09 5.62 -4.91
N VAL A 289 -6.97 5.21 -4.01
CA VAL A 289 -7.44 5.98 -2.87
C VAL A 289 -7.65 5.02 -1.69
N PHE A 290 -7.25 5.39 -0.47
CA PHE A 290 -7.38 4.49 0.69
C PHE A 290 -7.28 5.23 2.04
N ASN A 291 -7.40 4.45 3.12
CA ASN A 291 -7.38 4.87 4.52
C ASN A 291 -8.62 5.69 4.96
N PHE A 292 -9.80 5.32 4.45
CA PHE A 292 -11.08 5.94 4.84
C PHE A 292 -11.69 5.35 6.10
N ILE A 293 -11.38 4.09 6.39
CA ILE A 293 -11.91 3.32 7.52
C ILE A 293 -10.72 2.73 8.27
N THR A 294 -10.75 2.84 9.60
CA THR A 294 -9.88 2.10 10.50
C THR A 294 -10.69 0.97 11.14
N PRO A 295 -10.48 -0.29 10.72
CA PRO A 295 -11.14 -1.42 11.35
C PRO A 295 -10.51 -1.75 12.71
N SER A 296 -11.32 -2.10 13.72
CA SER A 296 -10.85 -2.85 14.89
C SER A 296 -10.59 -4.32 14.56
N PHE A 297 -11.37 -4.86 13.61
CA PHE A 297 -11.26 -6.23 13.12
C PHE A 297 -11.18 -6.23 11.59
N GLY A 298 -10.24 -7.00 11.05
CA GLY A 298 -10.01 -7.08 9.61
C GLY A 298 -8.86 -6.20 9.13
N CYS A 299 -8.60 -6.26 7.83
CA CYS A 299 -7.49 -5.55 7.21
C CYS A 299 -7.95 -4.38 6.34
N ARG A 300 -7.09 -3.36 6.24
CA ARG A 300 -7.31 -2.21 5.34
C ARG A 300 -7.22 -2.65 3.88
N SER A 301 -7.94 -1.95 3.00
CA SER A 301 -7.89 -2.15 1.55
C SER A 301 -7.39 -0.90 0.81
N ILE A 302 -6.82 -1.13 -0.37
CA ILE A 302 -6.44 -0.11 -1.35
C ILE A 302 -7.50 -0.10 -2.44
N THR A 303 -8.15 1.04 -2.67
CA THR A 303 -9.16 1.15 -3.73
C THR A 303 -8.55 1.72 -5.00
N PHE A 304 -8.63 1.02 -6.13
CA PHE A 304 -8.27 1.54 -7.45
C PHE A 304 -9.41 2.39 -8.02
N LEU A 305 -9.05 3.54 -8.60
CA LEU A 305 -9.95 4.42 -9.35
C LEU A 305 -10.13 3.88 -10.78
N ASP A 306 -10.62 2.65 -10.89
CA ASP A 306 -10.92 1.93 -12.13
C ASP A 306 -12.32 1.30 -12.03
N LYS A 307 -12.93 0.90 -13.15
CA LYS A 307 -14.29 0.35 -13.21
C LYS A 307 -14.34 -1.18 -13.02
N GLU A 308 -13.27 -1.92 -13.35
CA GLU A 308 -13.34 -3.39 -13.42
C GLU A 308 -12.77 -4.13 -12.20
N LYS A 309 -11.77 -3.57 -11.50
CA LYS A 309 -11.20 -4.15 -10.27
C LYS A 309 -10.83 -3.06 -9.28
N THR A 310 -11.72 -2.83 -8.31
CA THR A 310 -11.67 -1.65 -7.47
C THR A 310 -10.92 -1.84 -6.17
N GLU A 311 -10.60 -3.05 -5.72
CA GLU A 311 -9.99 -3.25 -4.39
C GLU A 311 -8.85 -4.27 -4.37
N LEU A 312 -7.85 -3.96 -3.53
CA LEU A 312 -6.76 -4.83 -3.13
C LEU A 312 -6.66 -4.83 -1.62
N SER A 313 -6.84 -6.01 -1.00
CA SER A 313 -6.65 -6.16 0.45
C SER A 313 -5.16 -6.06 0.81
N ILE A 314 -4.87 -5.44 1.95
CA ILE A 314 -3.53 -5.44 2.55
C ILE A 314 -3.50 -6.59 3.57
N ASN A 315 -2.66 -7.60 3.36
CA ASN A 315 -2.47 -8.68 4.32
C ASN A 315 -1.92 -8.13 5.63
N CYS A 316 -2.60 -8.41 6.75
CA CYS A 316 -2.29 -7.85 8.05
C CYS A 316 -2.25 -8.88 9.19
N ASP A 317 -2.49 -10.16 8.89
CA ASP A 317 -2.62 -11.26 9.85
C ASP A 317 -3.68 -10.98 10.92
N ASN A 318 -4.92 -10.76 10.44
CA ASN A 318 -6.07 -10.51 11.29
C ASN A 318 -6.59 -11.83 11.89
N ARG A 319 -6.08 -12.19 13.07
CA ARG A 319 -6.42 -13.42 13.80
C ARG A 319 -7.59 -13.30 14.78
N HIS A 320 -8.34 -12.20 14.68
CA HIS A 320 -9.48 -11.93 15.52
C HIS A 320 -10.72 -12.77 15.17
#